data_AF-A0A925UUQ7-F1
#
_entry.id   AF-A0A925UUQ7-F1
#
_cell.length_a   1.000
_cell.length_b   1.000
_cell.length_c   1.000
_cell.angle_alpha   90.00
_cell.angle_beta   90.00
_cell.angle_gamma   90.00
#
_symmetry.space_group_name_H-M   'P 1'
#
loop_
_entity.id
_entity.type
_entity.pdbx_description
1 polymer ?
#
loop_
_entity_poly.entity_id
_entity_poly.type
_entity_poly.pdbx_seq_one_letter_code
_entity_poly.pdbx_strand_id
1 'polypeptide(L)'
;KNVLDEVITLFQSKFIHIGGDEAPKDVWAECATCKDRMSKEGLKDTHELQSSFVKRFDSYLASKGRRLIGWDEILEGGLAPGATVMSWRGISGGIAAAKAGHDVVMSPTSHCYFDYPYSSISSKVAYGYDPIPGELSESEGKRVLGAQANIWTEWLSTEEEVEMMMFPRAAALAEAVWTKFERKDWTSFSQRLKTHCGRLDRLGIAYFVEPPIPKSEVVLLGNTQPIEFESIGMPEAVIRYTIDGTEPTPKSPIYQGPIRLNRAGMVKAAIFRPNGTKSETVSVAAVSIRPDESPKIQGVNRKVLQGTFAKCPEIAQFTNLPSKNVTEIGVGEFANQDNYALHFEGFVRIPADGEYTFYLGSDDGSRMWLGEQLVVDHDGLHGFIEKRLRVRLPKGDYPFRIVMFEQAGAESVRLSYETAGGTKQMVPTSWLWSKAP
;
A
#
# COMPACT_ATOMS: atom_id res chain seq x y z
N LYS A 1 35.74 -8.45 -16.23
CA LYS A 1 36.20 -7.81 -17.48
C LYS A 1 35.74 -8.62 -18.68
N ASN A 2 36.21 -9.87 -18.86
CA ASN A 2 35.81 -10.73 -19.98
C ASN A 2 34.29 -10.82 -20.19
N VAL A 3 33.51 -11.02 -19.12
CA VAL A 3 32.03 -11.00 -19.19
C VAL A 3 31.51 -9.68 -19.74
N LEU A 4 32.06 -8.54 -19.32
CA LEU A 4 31.66 -7.24 -19.83
C LEU A 4 32.06 -7.03 -21.29
N ASP A 5 33.19 -7.59 -21.74
CA ASP A 5 33.59 -7.53 -23.15
C ASP A 5 32.58 -8.26 -24.05
N GLU A 6 32.10 -9.43 -23.62
CA GLU A 6 31.03 -10.16 -24.32
C GLU A 6 29.73 -9.35 -24.32
N VAL A 7 29.33 -8.82 -23.15
CA VAL A 7 28.10 -8.01 -23.01
C VAL A 7 28.14 -6.76 -23.90
N ILE A 8 29.22 -5.97 -23.88
CA ILE A 8 29.29 -4.72 -24.68
C ILE A 8 29.44 -4.99 -26.18
N THR A 9 29.81 -6.21 -26.58
CA THR A 9 29.82 -6.66 -27.97
C THR A 9 28.40 -6.93 -28.44
N LEU A 10 27.57 -7.56 -27.60
CA LEU A 10 26.17 -7.86 -27.89
C LEU A 10 25.27 -6.61 -27.81
N PHE A 11 25.46 -5.77 -26.78
CA PHE A 11 24.57 -4.65 -26.48
C PHE A 11 25.21 -3.30 -26.80
N GLN A 12 24.57 -2.55 -27.70
CA GLN A 12 25.05 -1.22 -28.13
C GLN A 12 24.69 -0.08 -27.18
N SER A 13 24.02 -0.37 -26.06
CA SER A 13 23.65 0.64 -25.07
C SER A 13 24.87 1.42 -24.58
N LYS A 14 24.72 2.75 -24.45
CA LYS A 14 25.72 3.59 -23.78
C LYS A 14 25.85 3.22 -22.31
N PHE A 15 24.74 2.86 -21.67
CA PHE A 15 24.66 2.56 -20.26
C PHE A 15 24.66 1.06 -20.02
N ILE A 16 25.49 0.60 -19.08
CA ILE A 16 25.56 -0.80 -18.65
C ILE A 16 25.29 -0.83 -17.15
N HIS A 17 24.24 -1.55 -16.75
CA HIS A 17 23.88 -1.72 -15.35
C HIS A 17 24.73 -2.83 -14.72
N ILE A 18 25.36 -2.58 -13.57
CA ILE A 18 26.21 -3.58 -12.89
C ILE A 18 25.58 -4.15 -11.61
N GLY A 19 24.38 -3.72 -11.24
CA GLY A 19 23.74 -4.06 -9.96
C GLY A 19 24.35 -3.23 -8.84
N GLY A 20 24.90 -3.91 -7.82
CA GLY A 20 25.54 -3.29 -6.66
C GLY A 20 24.65 -3.23 -5.41
N ASP A 21 23.45 -3.75 -5.53
CA ASP A 21 22.43 -3.95 -4.51
C ASP A 21 22.81 -5.06 -3.52
N GLU A 22 22.34 -4.91 -2.28
CA GLU A 22 22.27 -5.96 -1.26
C GLU A 22 23.54 -6.80 -1.06
N ALA A 23 24.73 -6.21 -1.24
CA ALA A 23 26.00 -6.89 -1.03
C ALA A 23 26.38 -6.90 0.47
N PRO A 24 26.20 -8.00 1.22
CA PRO A 24 26.51 -8.04 2.66
C PRO A 24 28.02 -7.88 2.89
N LYS A 25 28.37 -7.09 3.92
CA LYS A 25 29.77 -6.72 4.18
C LYS A 25 30.48 -7.61 5.19
N ASP A 26 29.74 -8.36 6.00
CA ASP A 26 30.29 -9.15 7.10
C ASP A 26 31.25 -10.25 6.61
N VAL A 27 30.90 -10.89 5.49
CA VAL A 27 31.75 -11.93 4.88
C VAL A 27 33.08 -11.34 4.40
N TRP A 28 33.08 -10.12 3.86
CA TRP A 28 34.30 -9.46 3.42
C TRP A 28 35.13 -8.95 4.60
N ALA A 29 34.46 -8.55 5.68
CA ALA A 29 35.10 -8.16 6.92
C ALA A 29 35.86 -9.32 7.56
N GLU A 30 35.51 -10.59 7.25
CA GLU A 30 36.27 -11.77 7.71
C GLU A 30 37.19 -12.41 6.66
N CYS A 31 37.06 -12.03 5.38
CA CYS A 31 37.87 -12.59 4.31
C CYS A 31 39.31 -12.08 4.35
N ALA A 32 40.28 -12.98 4.54
CA ALA A 32 41.70 -12.64 4.59
C ALA A 32 42.19 -11.92 3.32
N THR A 33 41.72 -12.34 2.13
CA THR A 33 42.06 -11.69 0.86
C THR A 33 41.45 -10.30 0.74
N CYS A 34 40.24 -10.08 1.27
CA CYS A 34 39.62 -8.75 1.32
C CYS A 34 40.38 -7.83 2.28
N LYS A 35 40.77 -8.31 3.47
CA LYS A 35 41.60 -7.57 4.44
C LYS A 35 42.94 -7.15 3.81
N ASP A 36 43.63 -8.07 3.17
CA ASP A 36 44.89 -7.81 2.45
C ASP A 36 44.69 -6.77 1.33
N ARG A 37 43.61 -6.90 0.56
CA ARG A 37 43.24 -5.94 -0.50
C ARG A 37 43.01 -4.54 0.06
N MET A 38 42.23 -4.41 1.14
CA MET A 38 41.96 -3.13 1.80
C MET A 38 43.25 -2.51 2.32
N SER A 39 44.12 -3.30 2.96
CA SER A 39 45.42 -2.81 3.45
C SER A 39 46.32 -2.31 2.31
N LYS A 40 46.43 -3.06 1.20
CA LYS A 40 47.23 -2.68 0.04
C LYS A 40 46.74 -1.42 -0.66
N GLU A 41 45.44 -1.16 -0.62
CA GLU A 41 44.81 -0.03 -1.31
C GLU A 41 44.46 1.13 -0.37
N GLY A 42 44.79 1.02 0.92
CA GLY A 42 44.54 2.06 1.92
C GLY A 42 43.05 2.32 2.16
N LEU A 43 42.20 1.30 2.00
CA LEU A 43 40.75 1.39 2.18
C LEU A 43 40.41 1.22 3.66
N LYS A 44 39.54 2.09 4.18
CA LYS A 44 39.19 2.12 5.61
C LYS A 44 38.30 0.98 6.04
N ASP A 45 37.37 0.58 5.18
CA ASP A 45 36.34 -0.40 5.48
C ASP A 45 35.86 -1.14 4.23
N THR A 46 34.94 -2.06 4.44
CA THR A 46 34.33 -2.90 3.40
C THR A 46 33.38 -2.13 2.47
N HIS A 47 32.90 -0.93 2.85
CA HIS A 47 32.16 -0.06 1.94
C HIS A 47 33.11 0.64 0.96
N GLU A 48 34.26 1.13 1.44
CA GLU A 48 35.33 1.63 0.56
C GLU A 48 35.87 0.50 -0.35
N LEU A 49 35.85 -0.77 0.10
CA LEU A 49 36.14 -1.92 -0.75
C LEU A 49 35.11 -2.11 -1.88
N GLN A 50 33.80 -2.01 -1.61
CA GLN A 50 32.77 -2.02 -2.66
C GLN A 50 32.99 -0.86 -3.63
N SER A 51 33.20 0.36 -3.12
CA SER A 51 33.45 1.55 -3.93
C SER A 51 34.66 1.37 -4.84
N SER A 52 35.79 0.84 -4.32
CA SER A 52 36.98 0.52 -5.13
C SER A 52 36.64 -0.47 -6.25
N PHE A 53 35.84 -1.49 -5.95
CA PHE A 53 35.40 -2.47 -6.94
C PHE A 53 34.50 -1.85 -8.03
N VAL A 54 33.52 -1.02 -7.65
CA VAL A 54 32.64 -0.29 -8.58
C VAL A 54 33.44 0.70 -9.45
N LYS A 55 34.40 1.44 -8.87
CA LYS A 55 35.28 2.37 -9.60
C LYS A 55 36.10 1.68 -10.68
N ARG A 56 36.51 0.42 -10.46
CA ARG A 56 37.19 -0.38 -11.50
C ARG A 56 36.26 -0.73 -12.66
N PHE A 57 35.00 -1.04 -12.39
CA PHE A 57 34.01 -1.28 -13.44
C PHE A 57 33.70 0.00 -14.21
N ASP A 58 33.51 1.12 -13.51
CA ASP A 58 33.29 2.43 -14.14
C ASP A 58 34.45 2.79 -15.07
N SER A 59 35.69 2.74 -14.57
CA SER A 59 36.89 3.03 -15.37
C SER A 59 37.02 2.11 -16.58
N TYR A 60 36.68 0.83 -16.40
CA TYR A 60 36.71 -0.15 -17.49
C TYR A 60 35.67 0.16 -18.56
N LEU A 61 34.43 0.40 -18.16
CA LEU A 61 33.33 0.76 -19.07
C LEU A 61 33.61 2.09 -19.78
N ALA A 62 34.13 3.09 -19.06
CA ALA A 62 34.54 4.37 -19.61
C ALA A 62 35.63 4.21 -20.69
N SER A 63 36.62 3.33 -20.47
CA SER A 63 37.66 3.02 -21.48
C SER A 63 37.11 2.39 -22.76
N LYS A 64 35.88 1.86 -22.71
CA LYS A 64 35.14 1.30 -23.84
C LYS A 64 34.06 2.25 -24.37
N GLY A 65 34.04 3.50 -23.92
CA GLY A 65 33.04 4.50 -24.30
C GLY A 65 31.63 4.25 -23.71
N ARG A 66 31.53 3.42 -22.67
CA ARG A 66 30.29 3.09 -21.97
C ARG A 66 30.20 3.82 -20.63
N ARG A 67 29.00 3.93 -20.06
CA ARG A 67 28.72 4.52 -18.74
C ARG A 67 28.10 3.49 -17.81
N LEU A 68 28.50 3.53 -16.54
CA LEU A 68 27.96 2.66 -15.51
C LEU A 68 26.62 3.18 -14.98
N ILE A 69 25.67 2.27 -14.77
CA ILE A 69 24.52 2.46 -13.87
C ILE A 69 24.60 1.40 -12.75
N GLY A 70 24.24 1.75 -11.53
CA GLY A 70 24.04 0.79 -10.44
C GLY A 70 22.98 1.28 -9.46
N TRP A 71 22.50 0.37 -8.62
CA TRP A 71 21.53 0.68 -7.56
C TRP A 71 22.10 1.63 -6.52
N ASP A 72 21.26 2.38 -5.81
CA ASP A 72 21.70 3.48 -4.94
C ASP A 72 22.73 3.12 -3.86
N GLU A 73 22.89 1.85 -3.50
CA GLU A 73 23.99 1.33 -2.69
C GLU A 73 25.38 1.65 -3.24
N ILE A 74 25.54 1.85 -4.56
CA ILE A 74 26.83 2.22 -5.14
C ILE A 74 27.34 3.59 -4.65
N LEU A 75 26.49 4.40 -4.00
CA LEU A 75 26.87 5.64 -3.31
C LEU A 75 27.77 5.38 -2.10
N GLU A 76 27.70 4.20 -1.47
CA GLU A 76 28.47 3.86 -0.28
C GLU A 76 29.98 3.82 -0.61
N GLY A 77 30.78 4.59 0.13
CA GLY A 77 32.22 4.75 -0.13
C GLY A 77 32.58 5.69 -1.29
N GLY A 78 31.58 6.35 -1.88
CA GLY A 78 31.74 7.40 -2.89
C GLY A 78 31.81 6.89 -4.34
N LEU A 79 31.31 7.69 -5.27
CA LEU A 79 31.15 7.33 -6.68
C LEU A 79 32.27 7.81 -7.60
N ALA A 80 32.41 7.14 -8.73
CA ALA A 80 33.20 7.65 -9.85
C ALA A 80 32.44 8.79 -10.56
N PRO A 81 33.10 9.87 -11.02
CA PRO A 81 32.41 11.06 -11.57
C PRO A 81 31.43 10.79 -12.73
N GLY A 82 31.63 9.72 -13.50
CA GLY A 82 30.78 9.36 -14.64
C GLY A 82 29.59 8.46 -14.31
N ALA A 83 29.54 7.92 -13.09
CA ALA A 83 28.55 6.94 -12.66
C ALA A 83 27.14 7.56 -12.61
N THR A 84 26.16 6.73 -12.93
CA THR A 84 24.72 7.03 -12.87
C THR A 84 24.09 6.13 -11.81
N VAL A 85 23.15 6.67 -11.04
CA VAL A 85 22.52 5.95 -9.93
C VAL A 85 21.07 5.60 -10.26
N MET A 86 20.65 4.39 -9.93
CA MET A 86 19.25 3.95 -9.98
C MET A 86 18.69 3.89 -8.55
N SER A 87 17.77 4.80 -8.21
CA SER A 87 17.26 4.96 -6.83
C SER A 87 16.06 4.08 -6.58
N TRP A 88 16.18 3.06 -5.72
CA TRP A 88 15.11 2.07 -5.51
C TRP A 88 14.56 2.05 -4.09
N ARG A 89 15.39 2.33 -3.06
CA ARG A 89 14.99 2.31 -1.64
C ARG A 89 14.19 3.56 -1.21
N GLY A 90 13.46 4.16 -2.16
CA GLY A 90 12.85 5.47 -2.07
C GLY A 90 13.54 6.50 -2.98
N ILE A 91 13.38 7.78 -2.65
CA ILE A 91 13.89 8.90 -3.46
C ILE A 91 15.18 9.53 -2.91
N SER A 92 15.55 9.20 -1.67
CA SER A 92 16.68 9.82 -0.95
C SER A 92 18.02 9.57 -1.64
N GLY A 93 18.26 8.33 -2.11
CA GLY A 93 19.47 7.97 -2.87
C GLY A 93 19.60 8.78 -4.16
N GLY A 94 18.51 8.90 -4.92
CA GLY A 94 18.45 9.72 -6.12
C GLY A 94 18.68 11.22 -5.85
N ILE A 95 18.10 11.76 -4.77
CA ILE A 95 18.35 13.15 -4.37
C ILE A 95 19.83 13.35 -4.03
N ALA A 96 20.43 12.47 -3.24
CA ALA A 96 21.83 12.56 -2.85
C ALA A 96 22.76 12.48 -4.08
N ALA A 97 22.50 11.55 -5.00
CA ALA A 97 23.26 11.39 -6.23
C ALA A 97 23.18 12.63 -7.15
N ALA A 98 21.98 13.17 -7.36
CA ALA A 98 21.77 14.37 -8.17
C ALA A 98 22.50 15.60 -7.59
N LYS A 99 22.43 15.80 -6.26
CA LYS A 99 23.14 16.87 -5.55
C LYS A 99 24.66 16.71 -5.62
N ALA A 100 25.15 15.48 -5.65
CA ALA A 100 26.56 15.16 -5.88
C ALA A 100 26.99 15.29 -7.36
N GLY A 101 26.08 15.64 -8.27
CA GLY A 101 26.36 15.87 -9.68
C GLY A 101 26.29 14.64 -10.58
N HIS A 102 25.79 13.51 -10.06
CA HIS A 102 25.57 12.28 -10.82
C HIS A 102 24.21 12.29 -11.51
N ASP A 103 24.14 11.63 -12.66
CA ASP A 103 22.85 11.40 -13.32
C ASP A 103 22.07 10.31 -12.57
N VAL A 104 20.75 10.36 -12.63
CA VAL A 104 19.85 9.50 -11.83
C VAL A 104 18.73 8.94 -12.67
N VAL A 105 18.41 7.66 -12.47
CA VAL A 105 17.15 7.04 -12.88
C VAL A 105 16.36 6.74 -11.60
N MET A 106 15.13 7.24 -11.51
CA MET A 106 14.28 6.96 -10.36
C MET A 106 13.53 5.64 -10.54
N SER A 107 13.55 4.77 -9.55
CA SER A 107 12.78 3.52 -9.55
C SER A 107 12.29 3.18 -8.14
N PRO A 108 11.68 4.13 -7.39
CA PRO A 108 11.35 3.90 -5.99
C PRO A 108 10.29 2.81 -5.83
N THR A 109 10.46 1.97 -4.80
CA THR A 109 9.48 0.93 -4.40
C THR A 109 8.05 1.45 -4.19
N SER A 110 7.87 2.74 -3.91
CA SER A 110 6.56 3.36 -3.71
C SER A 110 5.72 3.50 -4.98
N HIS A 111 6.33 3.53 -6.18
CA HIS A 111 5.62 3.78 -7.43
C HIS A 111 6.05 2.88 -8.59
N CYS A 112 7.24 2.28 -8.50
CA CYS A 112 7.92 1.65 -9.64
C CYS A 112 8.23 0.16 -9.42
N TYR A 113 7.71 -0.50 -8.38
CA TYR A 113 7.92 -1.94 -8.15
C TYR A 113 6.67 -2.73 -8.54
N PHE A 114 6.61 -3.16 -9.80
CA PHE A 114 5.45 -3.81 -10.40
C PHE A 114 5.38 -5.32 -10.13
N ASP A 115 6.22 -5.84 -9.26
CA ASP A 115 6.00 -7.09 -8.54
C ASP A 115 5.10 -6.89 -7.31
N TYR A 116 4.91 -5.65 -6.83
CA TYR A 116 4.02 -5.37 -5.70
C TYR A 116 2.54 -5.41 -6.11
N PRO A 117 1.62 -5.77 -5.19
CA PRO A 117 0.19 -5.82 -5.45
C PRO A 117 -0.39 -4.50 -5.98
N TYR A 118 -1.46 -4.59 -6.79
CA TYR A 118 -2.19 -3.41 -7.29
C TYR A 118 -2.84 -2.57 -6.19
N SER A 119 -3.12 -3.17 -5.03
CA SER A 119 -3.58 -2.44 -3.84
C SER A 119 -2.54 -1.45 -3.30
N SER A 120 -1.26 -1.72 -3.54
CA SER A 120 -0.14 -0.83 -3.19
C SER A 120 0.19 0.14 -4.33
N ILE A 121 0.32 -0.38 -5.56
CA ILE A 121 0.70 0.42 -6.73
C ILE A 121 -0.29 0.17 -7.87
N SER A 122 -1.42 0.87 -7.82
CA SER A 122 -2.42 0.88 -8.90
C SER A 122 -1.94 1.74 -10.09
N SER A 123 -2.64 1.68 -11.22
CA SER A 123 -2.39 2.61 -12.34
C SER A 123 -2.52 4.06 -11.91
N LYS A 124 -3.40 4.39 -10.96
CA LYS A 124 -3.56 5.76 -10.44
C LYS A 124 -2.35 6.21 -9.63
N VAL A 125 -1.79 5.31 -8.81
CA VAL A 125 -0.57 5.59 -8.05
C VAL A 125 0.62 5.80 -9.00
N ALA A 126 0.84 4.87 -9.94
CA ALA A 126 1.92 4.97 -10.93
C ALA A 126 1.80 6.26 -11.78
N TYR A 127 0.59 6.63 -12.21
CA TYR A 127 0.32 7.86 -12.95
C TYR A 127 0.71 9.14 -12.19
N GLY A 128 0.39 9.15 -10.89
CA GLY A 128 0.59 10.29 -10.01
C GLY A 128 2.05 10.58 -9.68
N TYR A 129 2.98 9.71 -10.06
CA TYR A 129 4.39 9.85 -9.71
C TYR A 129 5.06 11.02 -10.44
N ASP A 130 5.73 11.92 -9.71
CA ASP A 130 6.66 12.89 -10.29
C ASP A 130 8.10 12.36 -10.15
N PRO A 131 8.79 12.05 -11.26
CA PRO A 131 10.17 11.58 -11.19
C PRO A 131 11.16 12.64 -10.71
N ILE A 132 10.81 13.93 -10.73
CA ILE A 132 11.69 15.01 -10.28
C ILE A 132 11.26 15.46 -8.87
N PRO A 133 11.99 15.10 -7.80
CA PRO A 133 11.64 15.50 -6.45
C PRO A 133 11.68 17.02 -6.28
N GLY A 134 10.74 17.58 -5.52
CA GLY A 134 10.65 19.02 -5.25
C GLY A 134 11.82 19.58 -4.43
N GLU A 135 12.60 18.70 -3.79
CA GLU A 135 13.82 19.04 -3.02
C GLU A 135 15.05 19.31 -3.90
N LEU A 136 14.95 19.11 -5.22
CA LEU A 136 16.00 19.42 -6.19
C LEU A 136 15.79 20.80 -6.79
N SER A 137 16.87 21.57 -6.90
CA SER A 137 16.90 22.78 -7.73
C SER A 137 16.69 22.44 -9.21
N GLU A 138 16.38 23.43 -10.04
CA GLU A 138 16.23 23.22 -11.50
C GLU A 138 17.49 22.59 -12.13
N SER A 139 18.69 22.99 -11.68
CA SER A 139 19.95 22.43 -12.18
C SER A 139 20.19 20.99 -11.73
N GLU A 140 19.81 20.65 -10.50
CA GLU A 140 19.93 19.27 -9.99
C GLU A 140 18.85 18.37 -10.61
N GLY A 141 17.63 18.88 -10.81
CA GLY A 141 16.55 18.16 -11.49
C GLY A 141 16.90 17.73 -12.92
N LYS A 142 17.74 18.49 -13.63
CA LYS A 142 18.26 18.11 -14.96
C LYS A 142 19.14 16.86 -14.95
N ARG A 143 19.60 16.42 -13.77
CA ARG A 143 20.33 15.14 -13.59
C ARG A 143 19.40 13.94 -13.52
N VAL A 144 18.12 14.13 -13.24
CA VAL A 144 17.13 13.06 -13.29
C VAL A 144 16.82 12.77 -14.76
N LEU A 145 17.30 11.63 -15.25
CA LEU A 145 17.15 11.19 -16.63
C LEU A 145 15.74 10.64 -16.92
N GLY A 146 15.03 10.22 -15.88
CA GLY A 146 13.67 9.67 -15.97
C GLY A 146 13.39 8.70 -14.82
N ALA A 147 12.37 7.86 -15.01
CA ALA A 147 12.05 6.77 -14.10
C ALA A 147 11.81 5.45 -14.83
N GLN A 148 11.94 4.34 -14.09
CA GLN A 148 11.77 2.98 -14.59
C GLN A 148 10.93 2.16 -13.60
N ALA A 149 9.95 1.40 -14.13
CA ALA A 149 9.32 0.32 -13.38
C ALA A 149 10.18 -0.94 -13.43
N ASN A 150 10.33 -1.57 -12.27
CA ASN A 150 10.97 -2.87 -12.09
C ASN A 150 9.88 -3.93 -11.95
N ILE A 151 10.15 -5.14 -12.44
CA ILE A 151 9.30 -6.32 -12.22
C ILE A 151 10.20 -7.48 -11.85
N TRP A 152 10.24 -7.78 -10.56
CA TRP A 152 10.90 -8.96 -10.04
C TRP A 152 9.99 -10.19 -10.20
N THR A 153 10.57 -11.37 -10.38
CA THR A 153 9.85 -12.56 -10.89
C THR A 153 9.88 -13.74 -9.93
N GLU A 154 10.17 -13.51 -8.65
CA GLU A 154 10.22 -14.55 -7.61
C GLU A 154 8.93 -15.36 -7.53
N TRP A 155 7.79 -14.69 -7.75
CA TRP A 155 6.44 -15.26 -7.65
C TRP A 155 5.67 -15.24 -8.97
N LEU A 156 6.32 -14.91 -10.08
CA LEU A 156 5.72 -14.80 -11.41
C LEU A 156 6.35 -15.85 -12.31
N SER A 157 5.67 -16.99 -12.45
CA SER A 157 6.20 -18.17 -13.13
C SER A 157 5.85 -18.21 -14.62
N THR A 158 4.93 -17.37 -15.07
CA THR A 158 4.42 -17.33 -16.45
C THR A 158 4.48 -15.92 -17.04
N GLU A 159 4.56 -15.84 -18.36
CA GLU A 159 4.48 -14.56 -19.08
C GLU A 159 3.15 -13.84 -18.78
N GLU A 160 2.04 -14.58 -18.71
CA GLU A 160 0.71 -14.04 -18.40
C GLU A 160 0.68 -13.36 -17.02
N GLU A 161 1.30 -13.96 -16.00
CA GLU A 161 1.40 -13.35 -14.65
C GLU A 161 2.22 -12.06 -14.67
N VAL A 162 3.33 -12.03 -15.42
CA VAL A 162 4.15 -10.83 -15.62
C VAL A 162 3.35 -9.74 -16.34
N GLU A 163 2.62 -10.09 -17.39
CA GLU A 163 1.77 -9.16 -18.14
C GLU A 163 0.65 -8.59 -17.27
N MET A 164 -0.05 -9.42 -16.48
CA MET A 164 -1.07 -8.97 -15.54
C MET A 164 -0.49 -8.00 -14.50
N MET A 165 0.68 -8.30 -13.96
CA MET A 165 1.35 -7.44 -12.98
C MET A 165 1.89 -6.16 -13.59
N MET A 166 2.21 -6.13 -14.89
CA MET A 166 2.77 -4.96 -15.56
C MET A 166 1.69 -4.03 -16.14
N PHE A 167 0.62 -4.59 -16.71
CA PHE A 167 -0.42 -3.83 -17.40
C PHE A 167 -1.75 -3.81 -16.63
N PRO A 168 -2.42 -2.64 -16.56
CA PRO A 168 -2.19 -1.44 -17.37
C PRO A 168 -1.26 -0.38 -16.75
N ARG A 169 -0.72 -0.59 -15.54
CA ARG A 169 0.06 0.43 -14.82
C ARG A 169 1.37 0.86 -15.50
N ALA A 170 1.94 0.04 -16.38
CA ALA A 170 3.07 0.46 -17.23
C ALA A 170 2.72 1.61 -18.18
N ALA A 171 1.50 1.63 -18.74
CA ALA A 171 1.05 2.77 -19.54
C ALA A 171 0.87 4.04 -18.68
N ALA A 172 0.50 3.86 -17.41
CA ALA A 172 0.39 4.96 -16.46
C ALA A 172 1.75 5.55 -16.10
N LEU A 173 2.76 4.72 -15.80
CA LEU A 173 4.11 5.20 -15.57
C LEU A 173 4.72 5.85 -16.82
N ALA A 174 4.47 5.29 -18.01
CA ALA A 174 4.94 5.87 -19.27
C ALA A 174 4.43 7.31 -19.48
N GLU A 175 3.14 7.56 -19.23
CA GLU A 175 2.60 8.91 -19.24
C GLU A 175 3.18 9.77 -18.10
N ALA A 176 3.40 9.17 -16.93
CA ALA A 176 3.95 9.87 -15.77
C ALA A 176 5.36 10.42 -16.00
N VAL A 177 6.20 9.72 -16.77
CA VAL A 177 7.57 10.13 -17.12
C VAL A 177 7.65 10.96 -18.41
N TRP A 178 6.63 10.90 -19.27
CA TRP A 178 6.61 11.63 -20.54
C TRP A 178 5.94 13.00 -20.41
N THR A 179 4.82 13.07 -19.69
CA THR A 179 4.02 14.28 -19.54
C THR A 179 4.46 15.07 -18.30
N LYS A 180 4.73 16.38 -18.49
CA LYS A 180 5.05 17.31 -17.39
C LYS A 180 4.00 17.23 -16.28
N PHE A 181 4.44 17.25 -15.03
CA PHE A 181 3.59 17.01 -13.86
C PHE A 181 2.37 17.93 -13.81
N GLU A 182 2.53 19.21 -14.14
CA GLU A 182 1.46 20.22 -14.08
C GLU A 182 0.41 20.05 -15.18
N ARG A 183 0.69 19.20 -16.18
CA ARG A 183 -0.22 18.88 -17.30
C ARG A 183 -0.93 17.55 -17.12
N LYS A 184 -0.66 16.84 -16.03
CA LYS A 184 -1.32 15.57 -15.74
C LYS A 184 -2.79 15.81 -15.42
N ASP A 185 -3.63 14.98 -16.01
CA ASP A 185 -5.07 14.92 -15.80
C ASP A 185 -5.50 13.45 -15.82
N TRP A 186 -5.78 12.92 -14.62
CA TRP A 186 -6.20 11.53 -14.42
C TRP A 186 -7.51 11.20 -15.15
N THR A 187 -8.46 12.13 -15.20
CA THR A 187 -9.75 11.90 -15.85
C THR A 187 -9.55 11.74 -17.35
N SER A 188 -8.74 12.62 -17.95
CA SER A 188 -8.36 12.53 -19.35
C SER A 188 -7.55 11.27 -19.66
N PHE A 189 -6.57 10.93 -18.81
CA PHE A 189 -5.73 9.74 -18.98
C PHE A 189 -6.52 8.43 -18.90
N SER A 190 -7.39 8.26 -17.89
CA SER A 190 -8.18 7.02 -17.73
C SER A 190 -9.08 6.73 -18.94
N GLN A 191 -9.64 7.75 -19.59
CA GLN A 191 -10.37 7.56 -20.86
C GLN A 191 -9.48 7.09 -22.01
N ARG A 192 -8.23 7.59 -22.10
CA ARG A 192 -7.25 7.08 -23.08
C ARG A 192 -6.76 5.68 -22.73
N LEU A 193 -6.62 5.38 -21.44
CA LEU A 193 -6.22 4.06 -20.96
C LEU A 193 -7.23 3.00 -21.36
N LYS A 194 -8.54 3.30 -21.30
CA LYS A 194 -9.59 2.44 -21.85
C LYS A 194 -9.32 2.04 -23.31
N THR A 195 -8.93 3.02 -24.14
CA THR A 195 -8.58 2.75 -25.55
C THR A 195 -7.30 1.92 -25.66
N HIS A 196 -6.32 2.16 -24.80
CA HIS A 196 -5.08 1.39 -24.76
C HIS A 196 -5.31 -0.07 -24.36
N CYS A 197 -6.14 -0.35 -23.35
CA CYS A 197 -6.54 -1.70 -22.98
C CYS A 197 -7.19 -2.45 -24.15
N GLY A 198 -7.97 -1.76 -24.99
CA GLY A 198 -8.52 -2.36 -26.21
C GLY A 198 -7.47 -2.70 -27.28
N ARG A 199 -6.28 -2.09 -27.21
CA ARG A 199 -5.13 -2.50 -28.03
C ARG A 199 -4.45 -3.72 -27.43
N LEU A 200 -4.30 -3.79 -26.11
CA LEU A 200 -3.77 -4.97 -25.41
C LEU A 200 -4.63 -6.21 -25.73
N ASP A 201 -5.96 -6.07 -25.71
CA ASP A 201 -6.90 -7.11 -26.12
C ASP A 201 -6.62 -7.64 -27.54
N ARG A 202 -6.35 -6.75 -28.49
CA ARG A 202 -6.05 -7.14 -29.89
C ARG A 202 -4.67 -7.76 -30.06
N LEU A 203 -3.74 -7.44 -29.16
CA LEU A 203 -2.40 -8.01 -29.13
C LEU A 203 -2.33 -9.34 -28.38
N GLY A 204 -3.39 -9.71 -27.66
CA GLY A 204 -3.41 -10.91 -26.81
C GLY A 204 -2.58 -10.76 -25.53
N ILE A 205 -2.29 -9.53 -25.10
CA ILE A 205 -1.54 -9.24 -23.87
C ILE A 205 -2.51 -9.29 -22.70
N ALA A 206 -2.22 -10.13 -21.70
CA ALA A 206 -2.99 -10.16 -20.47
C ALA A 206 -2.78 -8.87 -19.66
N TYR A 207 -3.81 -8.45 -18.92
CA TYR A 207 -3.70 -7.28 -18.05
C TYR A 207 -4.67 -7.38 -16.89
N PHE A 208 -4.28 -6.82 -15.75
CA PHE A 208 -5.06 -6.87 -14.53
C PHE A 208 -6.33 -6.02 -14.64
N VAL A 209 -7.46 -6.60 -14.25
CA VAL A 209 -8.75 -5.90 -14.18
C VAL A 209 -8.86 -5.21 -12.82
N GLU A 210 -8.34 -3.98 -12.73
CA GLU A 210 -8.42 -3.19 -11.49
C GLU A 210 -9.86 -3.06 -11.00
N PRO A 211 -10.14 -3.31 -9.70
CA PRO A 211 -11.49 -3.23 -9.16
C PRO A 211 -12.06 -1.81 -9.23
N PRO A 212 -13.40 -1.67 -9.15
CA PRO A 212 -14.00 -0.35 -9.07
C PRO A 212 -13.58 0.32 -7.74
N ILE A 213 -13.26 1.60 -7.79
CA ILE A 213 -12.83 2.39 -6.64
C ILE A 213 -14.07 3.04 -6.02
N PRO A 214 -14.49 2.66 -4.81
CA PRO A 214 -15.57 3.35 -4.13
C PRO A 214 -15.13 4.76 -3.71
N LYS A 215 -15.99 5.77 -3.90
CA LYS A 215 -15.73 7.12 -3.37
C LYS A 215 -15.80 7.20 -1.85
N SER A 216 -16.36 6.18 -1.20
CA SER A 216 -16.45 6.07 0.25
C SER A 216 -16.47 4.61 0.65
N GLU A 217 -15.71 4.22 1.67
CA GLU A 217 -15.73 2.86 2.22
C GLU A 217 -16.97 2.65 3.13
N VAL A 218 -17.47 3.74 3.71
CA VAL A 218 -18.68 3.77 4.55
C VAL A 218 -19.57 4.94 4.16
N VAL A 219 -20.88 4.70 4.08
CA VAL A 219 -21.91 5.73 3.91
C VAL A 219 -22.91 5.66 5.06
N LEU A 220 -23.21 6.79 5.68
CA LEU A 220 -24.24 6.87 6.72
C LEU A 220 -25.63 7.04 6.09
N LEU A 221 -26.60 6.23 6.51
CA LEU A 221 -27.99 6.39 6.08
C LEU A 221 -28.62 7.63 6.70
N GLY A 222 -29.47 8.31 5.93
CA GLY A 222 -30.04 9.61 6.30
C GLY A 222 -29.13 10.78 5.95
N ASN A 223 -27.88 10.53 5.58
CA ASN A 223 -27.06 11.47 4.83
C ASN A 223 -27.49 11.47 3.36
N THR A 224 -27.34 12.60 2.65
CA THR A 224 -27.68 12.69 1.21
C THR A 224 -26.62 12.07 0.31
N GLN A 225 -25.51 11.60 0.89
CA GLN A 225 -24.37 11.04 0.17
C GLN A 225 -24.73 9.68 -0.45
N PRO A 226 -24.70 9.54 -1.78
CA PRO A 226 -24.90 8.26 -2.43
C PRO A 226 -23.61 7.42 -2.41
N ILE A 227 -23.76 6.12 -2.64
CA ILE A 227 -22.63 5.22 -2.92
C ILE A 227 -22.28 5.36 -4.39
N GLU A 228 -21.02 5.70 -4.67
CA GLU A 228 -20.50 5.91 -6.01
C GLU A 228 -19.22 5.10 -6.23
N PHE A 229 -19.09 4.57 -7.44
CA PHE A 229 -17.90 3.87 -7.90
C PHE A 229 -17.27 4.60 -9.09
N GLU A 230 -15.95 4.69 -9.06
CA GLU A 230 -15.11 5.06 -10.19
C GLU A 230 -14.41 3.80 -10.73
N SER A 231 -13.96 3.82 -11.98
CA SER A 231 -13.06 2.79 -12.50
C SER A 231 -12.12 3.40 -13.51
N ILE A 232 -10.99 2.75 -13.75
CA ILE A 232 -10.03 3.19 -14.78
C ILE A 232 -10.58 3.09 -16.21
N GLY A 233 -11.79 2.53 -16.38
CA GLY A 233 -12.47 2.37 -17.67
C GLY A 233 -11.78 1.32 -18.53
N MET A 234 -12.47 0.21 -18.81
CA MET A 234 -11.98 -0.84 -19.71
C MET A 234 -12.95 -1.05 -20.88
N PRO A 235 -12.47 -1.50 -22.06
CA PRO A 235 -13.33 -1.81 -23.19
C PRO A 235 -14.42 -2.78 -22.78
N GLU A 236 -15.68 -2.40 -23.04
CA GLU A 236 -16.88 -3.25 -22.84
C GLU A 236 -17.08 -3.77 -21.41
N ALA A 237 -16.28 -3.31 -20.45
CA ALA A 237 -16.37 -3.71 -19.07
C ALA A 237 -17.48 -2.96 -18.35
N VAL A 238 -18.20 -3.66 -17.48
CA VAL A 238 -19.29 -3.10 -16.69
C VAL A 238 -19.05 -3.34 -15.21
N ILE A 239 -19.36 -2.34 -14.39
CA ILE A 239 -19.45 -2.54 -12.94
C ILE A 239 -20.80 -3.20 -12.66
N ARG A 240 -20.78 -4.30 -11.92
CA ARG A 240 -21.99 -4.95 -11.39
C ARG A 240 -21.95 -4.95 -9.88
N TYR A 241 -23.12 -4.88 -9.26
CA TYR A 241 -23.22 -4.73 -7.82
C TYR A 241 -24.39 -5.50 -7.20
N THR A 242 -24.31 -5.69 -5.89
CA THR A 242 -25.37 -6.20 -5.02
C THR A 242 -25.52 -5.25 -3.84
N ILE A 243 -26.69 -5.25 -3.18
CA ILE A 243 -27.00 -4.37 -2.04
C ILE A 243 -27.38 -5.16 -0.78
N ASP A 244 -27.27 -6.47 -0.84
CA ASP A 244 -27.61 -7.43 0.22
C ASP A 244 -26.37 -8.15 0.77
N GLY A 245 -25.17 -7.71 0.37
CA GLY A 245 -23.88 -8.29 0.77
C GLY A 245 -23.48 -9.58 0.04
N THR A 246 -24.30 -10.09 -0.88
CA THR A 246 -23.94 -11.25 -1.70
C THR A 246 -22.88 -10.90 -2.75
N GLU A 247 -22.11 -11.86 -3.23
CA GLU A 247 -21.12 -11.59 -4.29
C GLU A 247 -21.80 -11.20 -5.61
N PRO A 248 -21.35 -10.12 -6.30
CA PRO A 248 -21.86 -9.79 -7.60
C PRO A 248 -21.49 -10.89 -8.62
N THR A 249 -22.42 -11.14 -9.53
CA THR A 249 -22.31 -12.14 -10.61
C THR A 249 -22.49 -11.46 -11.97
N PRO A 250 -22.20 -12.13 -13.10
CA PRO A 250 -22.52 -11.61 -14.43
C PRO A 250 -24.00 -11.29 -14.66
N LYS A 251 -24.91 -11.77 -13.80
CA LYS A 251 -26.36 -11.49 -13.85
C LYS A 251 -26.79 -10.38 -12.89
N SER A 252 -25.92 -9.94 -11.98
CA SER A 252 -26.22 -8.84 -11.05
C SER A 252 -26.47 -7.52 -11.78
N PRO A 253 -27.25 -6.59 -11.22
CA PRO A 253 -27.52 -5.29 -11.83
C PRO A 253 -26.25 -4.55 -12.26
N ILE A 254 -26.33 -3.89 -13.42
CA ILE A 254 -25.26 -3.02 -13.92
C ILE A 254 -25.35 -1.68 -13.17
N TYR A 255 -24.22 -1.21 -12.67
CA TYR A 255 -24.11 0.12 -12.06
C TYR A 255 -24.26 1.20 -13.13
N GLN A 256 -25.29 2.03 -13.01
CA GLN A 256 -25.61 3.12 -13.95
C GLN A 256 -25.40 4.52 -13.36
N GLY A 257 -25.03 4.60 -12.08
CA GLY A 257 -24.89 5.87 -11.38
C GLY A 257 -25.08 5.71 -9.87
N PRO A 258 -25.12 6.83 -9.12
CA PRO A 258 -25.08 6.83 -7.67
C PRO A 258 -26.20 5.98 -7.04
N ILE A 259 -25.83 5.04 -6.17
CA ILE A 259 -26.76 4.15 -5.46
C ILE A 259 -27.20 4.83 -4.16
N ARG A 260 -28.51 4.87 -3.93
CA ARG A 260 -29.08 5.32 -2.65
C ARG A 260 -29.74 4.15 -1.94
N LEU A 261 -29.44 4.03 -0.65
CA LEU A 261 -29.99 3.00 0.22
C LEU A 261 -30.90 3.62 1.27
N ASN A 262 -31.95 2.89 1.63
CA ASN A 262 -32.90 3.25 2.70
C ASN A 262 -32.78 2.32 3.92
N ARG A 263 -31.87 1.34 3.86
CA ARG A 263 -31.61 0.37 4.92
C ARG A 263 -30.13 0.07 5.02
N ALA A 264 -29.69 -0.35 6.21
CA ALA A 264 -28.30 -0.71 6.44
C ALA A 264 -27.96 -2.00 5.70
N GLY A 265 -26.69 -2.18 5.37
CA GLY A 265 -26.23 -3.36 4.66
C GLY A 265 -24.88 -3.14 3.99
N MET A 266 -24.51 -4.11 3.17
CA MET A 266 -23.25 -4.10 2.43
C MET A 266 -23.53 -4.02 0.93
N VAL A 267 -22.97 -3.00 0.28
CA VAL A 267 -22.92 -2.94 -1.18
C VAL A 267 -21.63 -3.58 -1.63
N LYS A 268 -21.71 -4.60 -2.49
CA LYS A 268 -20.53 -5.19 -3.12
C LYS A 268 -20.52 -4.89 -4.60
N ALA A 269 -19.36 -4.59 -5.16
CA ALA A 269 -19.20 -4.30 -6.59
C ALA A 269 -17.94 -4.92 -7.17
N ALA A 270 -18.00 -5.31 -8.44
CA ALA A 270 -16.85 -5.78 -9.20
C ALA A 270 -17.01 -5.41 -10.68
N ILE A 271 -15.88 -5.32 -11.40
CA ILE A 271 -15.87 -5.16 -12.85
C ILE A 271 -15.99 -6.53 -13.51
N PHE A 272 -16.83 -6.61 -14.54
CA PHE A 272 -17.02 -7.78 -15.38
C PHE A 272 -16.71 -7.42 -16.83
N ARG A 273 -15.91 -8.24 -17.50
CA ARG A 273 -15.60 -8.11 -18.92
C ARG A 273 -16.33 -9.18 -19.75
N PRO A 274 -16.62 -8.94 -21.04
CA PRO A 274 -17.32 -9.90 -21.89
C PRO A 274 -16.59 -11.24 -22.06
N ASN A 275 -15.26 -11.24 -21.96
CA ASN A 275 -14.42 -12.43 -22.05
C ASN A 275 -14.49 -13.34 -20.79
N GLY A 276 -15.29 -12.97 -19.78
CA GLY A 276 -15.48 -13.73 -18.55
C GLY A 276 -14.55 -13.33 -17.40
N THR A 277 -13.56 -12.46 -17.63
CA THR A 277 -12.68 -11.97 -16.56
C THR A 277 -13.43 -11.02 -15.61
N LYS A 278 -13.11 -11.12 -14.31
CA LYS A 278 -13.72 -10.37 -13.20
C LYS A 278 -12.61 -9.73 -12.37
N SER A 279 -12.80 -8.51 -11.90
CA SER A 279 -11.95 -7.91 -10.87
C SER A 279 -12.17 -8.56 -9.50
N GLU A 280 -11.33 -8.19 -8.54
CA GLU A 280 -11.66 -8.33 -7.13
C GLU A 280 -12.98 -7.61 -6.80
N THR A 281 -13.67 -8.09 -5.75
CA THR A 281 -14.89 -7.47 -5.23
C THR A 281 -14.52 -6.42 -4.19
N VAL A 282 -15.04 -5.21 -4.36
CA VAL A 282 -14.98 -4.16 -3.32
C VAL A 282 -16.28 -4.10 -2.55
N SER A 283 -16.20 -3.62 -1.32
CA SER A 283 -17.34 -3.51 -0.41
C SER A 283 -17.47 -2.09 0.12
N VAL A 284 -18.72 -1.61 0.24
CA VAL A 284 -19.08 -0.34 0.88
C VAL A 284 -20.15 -0.62 1.92
N ALA A 285 -19.86 -0.28 3.17
CA ALA A 285 -20.79 -0.43 4.27
C ALA A 285 -21.78 0.73 4.31
N ALA A 286 -23.07 0.42 4.28
CA ALA A 286 -24.14 1.39 4.51
C ALA A 286 -24.62 1.27 5.96
N VAL A 287 -24.36 2.30 6.75
CA VAL A 287 -24.50 2.26 8.21
C VAL A 287 -25.66 3.13 8.64
N SER A 288 -26.63 2.53 9.33
CA SER A 288 -27.67 3.29 10.03
C SER A 288 -27.18 3.62 11.43
N ILE A 289 -26.67 4.82 11.65
CA ILE A 289 -26.16 5.25 12.96
C ILE A 289 -26.45 6.73 13.19
N ARG A 290 -26.64 7.09 14.45
CA ARG A 290 -26.79 8.47 14.92
C ARG A 290 -25.90 8.68 16.14
N PRO A 291 -25.46 9.93 16.41
CA PRO A 291 -24.87 10.26 17.69
C PRO A 291 -25.80 9.86 18.85
N ASP A 292 -25.23 9.26 19.88
CA ASP A 292 -25.92 9.01 21.13
C ASP A 292 -25.71 10.19 22.09
N GLU A 293 -26.79 10.69 22.67
CA GLU A 293 -26.80 11.83 23.60
C GLU A 293 -26.97 11.39 25.07
N SER A 294 -27.05 10.08 25.33
CA SER A 294 -27.23 9.55 26.67
C SER A 294 -26.05 9.95 27.57
N PRO A 295 -26.26 10.08 28.90
CA PRO A 295 -25.18 10.25 29.85
C PRO A 295 -24.13 9.14 29.72
N LYS A 296 -22.86 9.53 29.74
CA LYS A 296 -21.72 8.62 29.54
C LYS A 296 -20.67 8.83 30.64
N ILE A 297 -19.94 7.76 30.92
CA ILE A 297 -18.72 7.79 31.73
C ILE A 297 -17.52 7.47 30.83
N GLN A 298 -16.33 7.96 31.21
CA GLN A 298 -15.11 7.73 30.44
C GLN A 298 -14.77 6.23 30.42
N GLY A 299 -14.19 5.77 29.31
CA GLY A 299 -13.81 4.37 29.09
C GLY A 299 -14.89 3.54 28.41
N VAL A 300 -14.52 2.39 27.88
CA VAL A 300 -15.37 1.44 27.16
C VAL A 300 -15.55 0.17 27.98
N ASN A 301 -16.64 -0.56 27.75
CA ASN A 301 -16.89 -1.82 28.42
C ASN A 301 -16.12 -2.93 27.71
N ARG A 302 -15.24 -3.63 28.43
CA ARG A 302 -14.55 -4.82 27.93
C ARG A 302 -15.09 -6.07 28.59
N LYS A 303 -15.44 -7.07 27.78
CA LYS A 303 -15.77 -8.43 28.20
C LYS A 303 -14.72 -9.40 27.68
N VAL A 304 -14.55 -10.52 28.38
CA VAL A 304 -13.49 -11.49 28.09
C VAL A 304 -14.08 -12.88 28.01
N LEU A 305 -13.74 -13.60 26.95
CA LEU A 305 -14.08 -14.99 26.76
C LEU A 305 -12.78 -15.81 26.70
N GLN A 306 -12.64 -16.80 27.58
CA GLN A 306 -11.48 -17.69 27.59
C GLN A 306 -11.72 -18.86 26.62
N GLY A 307 -10.69 -19.24 25.85
CA GLY A 307 -10.76 -20.36 24.92
C GLY A 307 -9.80 -20.24 23.75
N THR A 308 -9.57 -21.36 23.07
CA THR A 308 -8.77 -21.38 21.84
C THR A 308 -9.65 -21.00 20.66
N PHE A 309 -9.24 -19.98 19.92
CA PHE A 309 -9.96 -19.48 18.76
C PHE A 309 -9.06 -19.54 17.52
N ALA A 310 -9.68 -19.76 16.36
CA ALA A 310 -9.05 -19.52 15.05
C ALA A 310 -9.81 -18.43 14.27
N LYS A 311 -10.88 -17.91 14.87
CA LYS A 311 -11.78 -16.88 14.36
C LYS A 311 -12.40 -16.11 15.52
N CYS A 312 -12.72 -14.85 15.28
CA CYS A 312 -13.40 -13.96 16.19
C CYS A 312 -14.73 -14.59 16.65
N PRO A 313 -14.95 -14.75 17.96
CA PRO A 313 -16.23 -15.19 18.47
C PRO A 313 -17.36 -14.23 18.08
N GLU A 314 -18.55 -14.76 17.83
CA GLU A 314 -19.75 -13.95 17.66
C GLU A 314 -20.08 -13.15 18.94
N ILE A 315 -20.53 -11.90 18.78
CA ILE A 315 -20.84 -10.98 19.89
C ILE A 315 -21.81 -11.60 20.92
N ALA A 316 -22.73 -12.45 20.45
CA ALA A 316 -23.70 -13.15 21.31
C ALA A 316 -23.04 -14.02 22.41
N GLN A 317 -21.81 -14.49 22.19
CA GLN A 317 -21.07 -15.28 23.18
C GLN A 317 -20.57 -14.42 24.36
N PHE A 318 -20.53 -13.09 24.21
CA PHE A 318 -20.15 -12.16 25.28
C PHE A 318 -21.33 -11.61 26.07
N THR A 319 -22.58 -11.84 25.64
CA THR A 319 -23.76 -11.14 26.17
C THR A 319 -23.87 -11.22 27.69
N ASN A 320 -23.67 -12.42 28.27
CA ASN A 320 -23.83 -12.67 29.71
C ASN A 320 -22.52 -12.66 30.52
N LEU A 321 -21.41 -12.22 29.91
CA LEU A 321 -20.12 -12.15 30.58
C LEU A 321 -19.98 -10.84 31.38
N PRO A 322 -19.26 -10.87 32.52
CA PRO A 322 -18.98 -9.66 33.29
C PRO A 322 -18.20 -8.65 32.44
N SER A 323 -18.56 -7.37 32.55
CA SER A 323 -17.87 -6.26 31.90
C SER A 323 -16.99 -5.49 32.87
N LYS A 324 -15.82 -5.08 32.41
CA LYS A 324 -14.93 -4.14 33.09
C LYS A 324 -14.85 -2.85 32.27
N ASN A 325 -15.03 -1.69 32.89
CA ASN A 325 -14.77 -0.42 32.23
C ASN A 325 -13.25 -0.20 32.12
N VAL A 326 -12.75 0.06 30.91
CA VAL A 326 -11.34 0.29 30.61
C VAL A 326 -11.18 1.58 29.80
N THR A 327 -10.09 2.32 30.00
CA THR A 327 -9.89 3.64 29.37
C THR A 327 -9.28 3.57 27.97
N GLU A 328 -8.82 2.40 27.55
CA GLU A 328 -8.13 2.17 26.28
C GLU A 328 -8.58 0.88 25.59
N ILE A 329 -8.37 0.82 24.27
CA ILE A 329 -8.51 -0.40 23.48
C ILE A 329 -7.11 -1.01 23.38
N GLY A 330 -6.90 -2.11 24.12
CA GLY A 330 -5.62 -2.79 24.23
C GLY A 330 -5.75 -4.10 25.01
N VAL A 331 -4.71 -4.93 24.96
CA VAL A 331 -4.68 -6.23 25.66
C VAL A 331 -4.67 -6.07 27.18
N GLY A 332 -4.12 -4.97 27.71
CA GLY A 332 -4.14 -4.67 29.14
C GLY A 332 -3.53 -5.79 29.98
N GLU A 333 -4.28 -6.30 30.96
CA GLU A 333 -3.83 -7.39 31.84
C GLU A 333 -3.65 -8.75 31.14
N PHE A 334 -4.04 -8.88 29.87
CA PHE A 334 -3.86 -10.09 29.06
C PHE A 334 -2.52 -10.11 28.31
N ALA A 335 -1.62 -9.18 28.61
CA ALA A 335 -0.27 -9.21 28.06
C ALA A 335 0.46 -10.51 28.45
N ASN A 336 1.15 -11.13 27.48
CA ASN A 336 1.81 -12.44 27.58
C ASN A 336 0.85 -13.60 27.96
N GLN A 337 -0.41 -13.51 27.56
CA GLN A 337 -1.38 -14.59 27.68
C GLN A 337 -1.85 -15.02 26.30
N ASP A 338 -2.33 -16.26 26.23
CA ASP A 338 -2.84 -16.90 25.03
C ASP A 338 -4.27 -17.39 25.27
N ASN A 339 -4.99 -17.76 24.21
CA ASN A 339 -6.30 -18.41 24.26
C ASN A 339 -7.39 -17.56 24.94
N TYR A 340 -7.58 -16.34 24.45
CA TYR A 340 -8.68 -15.48 24.89
C TYR A 340 -9.28 -14.67 23.73
N ALA A 341 -10.45 -14.11 23.97
CA ALA A 341 -11.07 -13.11 23.11
C ALA A 341 -11.58 -11.93 23.94
N LEU A 342 -11.42 -10.72 23.39
CA LEU A 342 -11.86 -9.48 24.01
C LEU A 342 -12.98 -8.87 23.17
N HIS A 343 -14.04 -8.42 23.85
CA HIS A 343 -15.11 -7.63 23.25
C HIS A 343 -15.15 -6.25 23.90
N PHE A 344 -14.85 -5.21 23.13
CA PHE A 344 -14.96 -3.82 23.54
C PHE A 344 -16.27 -3.24 23.00
N GLU A 345 -17.04 -2.59 23.85
CA GLU A 345 -18.32 -1.98 23.52
C GLU A 345 -18.44 -0.59 24.17
N GLY A 346 -18.81 0.41 23.39
CA GLY A 346 -19.00 1.75 23.89
C GLY A 346 -19.23 2.76 22.77
N PHE A 347 -18.76 3.98 22.97
CA PHE A 347 -18.89 5.08 22.04
C PHE A 347 -17.53 5.69 21.73
N VAL A 348 -17.33 6.04 20.46
CA VAL A 348 -16.20 6.86 19.99
C VAL A 348 -16.69 8.28 19.77
N ARG A 349 -16.05 9.25 20.42
CA ARG A 349 -16.33 10.67 20.26
C ARG A 349 -15.66 11.20 19.00
N ILE A 350 -16.45 11.87 18.18
CA ILE A 350 -16.01 12.60 17.00
C ILE A 350 -16.07 14.09 17.34
N PRO A 351 -14.92 14.79 17.45
CA PRO A 351 -14.88 16.16 17.96
C PRO A 351 -15.41 17.20 16.97
N ALA A 352 -15.36 16.92 15.67
CA ALA A 352 -15.77 17.82 14.60
C ALA A 352 -16.31 17.05 13.39
N ASP A 353 -17.14 17.70 12.59
CA ASP A 353 -17.60 17.13 11.33
C ASP A 353 -16.39 16.91 10.41
N GLY A 354 -16.22 15.70 9.89
CA GLY A 354 -15.05 15.42 9.06
C GLY A 354 -14.97 14.01 8.53
N GLU A 355 -14.00 13.81 7.66
CA GLU A 355 -13.54 12.48 7.27
C GLU A 355 -12.49 12.00 8.28
N TYR A 356 -12.71 10.78 8.78
CA TYR A 356 -11.83 10.08 9.69
C TYR A 356 -11.42 8.76 9.05
N THR A 357 -10.12 8.49 9.05
CA THR A 357 -9.61 7.16 8.76
C THR A 357 -9.26 6.49 10.08
N PHE A 358 -10.01 5.45 10.45
CA PHE A 358 -9.69 4.59 11.58
C PHE A 358 -8.81 3.44 11.12
N TYR A 359 -7.95 2.98 12.02
CA TYR A 359 -7.04 1.88 11.79
C TYR A 359 -7.18 0.89 12.94
N LEU A 360 -7.66 -0.32 12.64
CA LEU A 360 -7.74 -1.42 13.58
C LEU A 360 -6.60 -2.40 13.28
N GLY A 361 -5.64 -2.49 14.20
CA GLY A 361 -4.56 -3.45 14.13
C GLY A 361 -4.70 -4.51 15.19
N SER A 362 -4.46 -5.77 14.84
CA SER A 362 -4.45 -6.87 15.80
C SER A 362 -3.52 -8.01 15.41
N ASP A 363 -3.11 -8.74 16.45
CA ASP A 363 -2.49 -10.06 16.45
C ASP A 363 -3.26 -10.83 17.53
N ASP A 364 -3.99 -11.92 17.26
CA ASP A 364 -4.48 -12.47 15.97
C ASP A 364 -5.65 -11.63 15.37
N GLY A 365 -6.78 -12.24 15.01
CA GLY A 365 -7.85 -11.63 14.22
C GLY A 365 -8.75 -10.67 14.99
N SER A 366 -9.31 -9.69 14.27
CA SER A 366 -10.26 -8.71 14.82
C SER A 366 -11.39 -8.32 13.87
N ARG A 367 -12.50 -7.84 14.43
CA ARG A 367 -13.65 -7.29 13.72
C ARG A 367 -14.14 -6.02 14.42
N MET A 368 -14.55 -5.01 13.65
CA MET A 368 -15.13 -3.77 14.17
C MET A 368 -16.46 -3.44 13.52
N TRP A 369 -17.41 -3.05 14.37
CA TRP A 369 -18.72 -2.56 13.99
C TRP A 369 -18.87 -1.09 14.35
N LEU A 370 -19.52 -0.35 13.46
CA LEU A 370 -20.01 1.00 13.71
C LEU A 370 -21.54 0.93 13.72
N GLY A 371 -22.15 1.17 14.89
CA GLY A 371 -23.55 0.79 15.12
C GLY A 371 -23.71 -0.72 14.94
N GLU A 372 -24.67 -1.14 14.13
CA GLU A 372 -24.94 -2.56 13.82
C GLU A 372 -24.16 -3.13 12.64
N GLN A 373 -23.44 -2.30 11.89
CA GLN A 373 -22.81 -2.71 10.64
C GLN A 373 -21.34 -3.06 10.85
N LEU A 374 -20.94 -4.25 10.40
CA LEU A 374 -19.54 -4.65 10.30
C LEU A 374 -18.85 -3.74 9.26
N VAL A 375 -17.80 -3.06 9.69
CA VAL A 375 -17.06 -2.08 8.88
C VAL A 375 -15.58 -2.42 8.71
N VAL A 376 -15.00 -3.21 9.63
CA VAL A 376 -13.67 -3.82 9.45
C VAL A 376 -13.79 -5.30 9.77
N ASP A 377 -13.33 -6.14 8.84
CA ASP A 377 -13.25 -7.58 9.01
C ASP A 377 -11.81 -8.05 8.77
N HIS A 378 -11.14 -8.41 9.85
CA HIS A 378 -9.76 -8.86 9.92
C HIS A 378 -9.68 -10.21 10.63
N ASP A 379 -10.62 -11.11 10.32
CA ASP A 379 -10.72 -12.39 11.01
C ASP A 379 -9.69 -13.43 10.52
N GLY A 380 -9.42 -14.43 11.37
CA GLY A 380 -8.44 -15.49 11.12
C GLY A 380 -7.13 -15.32 11.89
N LEU A 381 -6.25 -16.31 11.76
CA LEU A 381 -4.92 -16.31 12.37
C LEU A 381 -3.94 -15.54 11.51
N HIS A 382 -3.23 -14.61 12.12
CA HIS A 382 -2.21 -13.80 11.47
C HIS A 382 -1.41 -13.02 12.52
N GLY A 383 -0.12 -12.79 12.24
CA GLY A 383 0.66 -11.82 13.02
C GLY A 383 0.06 -10.41 12.95
N PHE A 384 0.65 -9.44 13.65
CA PHE A 384 0.14 -8.07 13.65
C PHE A 384 -0.03 -7.49 12.24
N ILE A 385 -1.28 -7.34 11.82
CA ILE A 385 -1.68 -6.62 10.61
C ILE A 385 -2.75 -5.58 10.96
N GLU A 386 -2.92 -4.61 10.07
CA GLU A 386 -3.83 -3.50 10.28
C GLU A 386 -4.73 -3.31 9.07
N LYS A 387 -6.02 -3.10 9.34
CA LYS A 387 -6.99 -2.65 8.35
C LYS A 387 -7.49 -1.26 8.69
N ARG A 388 -7.60 -0.44 7.64
CA ARG A 388 -8.17 0.90 7.75
C ARG A 388 -9.64 0.92 7.37
N LEU A 389 -10.32 1.96 7.83
CA LEU A 389 -11.68 2.31 7.48
C LEU A 389 -11.79 3.82 7.35
N ARG A 390 -12.23 4.31 6.19
CA ARG A 390 -12.54 5.71 5.97
C ARG A 390 -14.03 5.97 6.04
N VAL A 391 -14.43 6.87 6.94
CA VAL A 391 -15.82 7.25 7.16
C VAL A 391 -15.94 8.76 7.40
N ARG A 392 -16.98 9.36 6.83
CA ARG A 392 -17.35 10.75 7.14
C ARG A 392 -18.39 10.75 8.26
N LEU A 393 -18.02 11.32 9.40
CA LEU A 393 -18.86 11.40 10.60
C LEU A 393 -19.10 12.87 10.98
N PRO A 394 -20.36 13.28 11.20
CA PRO A 394 -20.66 14.49 11.95
C PRO A 394 -20.12 14.42 13.38
N LYS A 395 -19.94 15.56 14.03
CA LYS A 395 -19.62 15.65 15.46
C LYS A 395 -20.64 14.88 16.29
N GLY A 396 -20.17 14.08 17.24
CA GLY A 396 -21.03 13.29 18.12
C GLY A 396 -20.36 12.05 18.68
N ASP A 397 -21.06 11.35 19.56
CA ASP A 397 -20.57 10.10 20.17
C ASP A 397 -21.26 8.91 19.48
N TYR A 398 -20.51 8.06 18.79
CA TYR A 398 -21.07 6.98 17.97
C TYR A 398 -20.83 5.61 18.58
N PRO A 399 -21.85 4.74 18.66
CA PRO A 399 -21.67 3.39 19.18
C PRO A 399 -20.73 2.58 18.28
N PHE A 400 -19.79 1.88 18.90
CA PHE A 400 -18.91 0.95 18.21
C PHE A 400 -18.73 -0.33 19.04
N ARG A 401 -18.37 -1.41 18.35
CA ARG A 401 -17.94 -2.66 18.95
C ARG A 401 -16.68 -3.16 18.29
N ILE A 402 -15.78 -3.76 19.05
CA ILE A 402 -14.60 -4.47 18.55
C ILE A 402 -14.59 -5.85 19.20
N VAL A 403 -14.40 -6.89 18.39
CA VAL A 403 -14.03 -8.22 18.87
C VAL A 403 -12.62 -8.51 18.36
N MET A 404 -11.76 -9.01 19.23
CA MET A 404 -10.48 -9.60 18.85
C MET A 404 -10.28 -10.93 19.57
N PHE A 405 -9.41 -11.78 19.05
CA PHE A 405 -8.93 -12.95 19.75
C PHE A 405 -7.41 -13.06 19.66
N GLU A 406 -6.83 -13.77 20.62
CA GLU A 406 -5.43 -14.15 20.67
C GLU A 406 -5.37 -15.67 20.86
N GLN A 407 -4.77 -16.39 19.91
CA GLN A 407 -4.58 -17.83 20.04
C GLN A 407 -3.25 -18.15 20.71
N ALA A 408 -2.15 -17.63 20.17
CA ALA A 408 -0.80 -17.87 20.65
C ALA A 408 0.19 -16.90 20.00
N GLY A 409 1.21 -16.49 20.75
CA GLY A 409 2.35 -15.77 20.21
C GLY A 409 2.44 -14.35 20.73
N ALA A 410 2.51 -13.37 19.84
CA ALA A 410 2.56 -11.96 20.22
C ALA A 410 1.15 -11.38 20.15
N GLU A 411 0.74 -10.67 21.19
CA GLU A 411 -0.63 -10.18 21.28
C GLU A 411 -0.74 -8.67 21.04
N SER A 412 -1.75 -8.26 20.26
CA SER A 412 -2.07 -6.83 20.15
C SER A 412 -3.49 -6.57 19.70
N VAL A 413 -4.05 -5.47 20.22
CA VAL A 413 -5.19 -4.79 19.59
C VAL A 413 -5.00 -3.29 19.77
N ARG A 414 -5.12 -2.52 18.69
CA ARG A 414 -4.94 -1.08 18.71
C ARG A 414 -5.95 -0.42 17.79
N LEU A 415 -6.59 0.64 18.28
CA LEU A 415 -7.39 1.54 17.46
C LEU A 415 -6.68 2.88 17.33
N SER A 416 -6.28 3.21 16.10
CA SER A 416 -5.70 4.49 15.73
C SER A 416 -6.63 5.26 14.79
N TYR A 417 -6.38 6.54 14.61
CA TYR A 417 -7.10 7.38 13.65
C TYR A 417 -6.18 8.39 12.97
N GLU A 418 -6.68 8.93 11.87
CA GLU A 418 -6.10 10.04 11.11
C GLU A 418 -7.26 10.91 10.57
N THR A 419 -7.11 12.23 10.63
CA THR A 419 -7.98 13.19 9.94
C THR A 419 -7.41 13.56 8.59
N ALA A 420 -8.21 14.13 7.69
CA ALA A 420 -7.71 14.62 6.39
C ALA A 420 -6.46 15.54 6.55
N GLY A 421 -5.31 15.09 6.01
CA GLY A 421 -4.03 15.80 6.08
C GLY A 421 -3.31 15.75 7.44
N GLY A 422 -3.83 14.98 8.40
CA GLY A 422 -3.20 14.74 9.70
C GLY A 422 -2.20 13.58 9.67
N THR A 423 -1.55 13.34 10.80
CA THR A 423 -0.75 12.13 11.01
C THR A 423 -1.54 11.09 11.80
N LYS A 424 -1.31 9.82 11.48
CA LYS A 424 -1.89 8.69 12.21
C LYS A 424 -1.44 8.72 13.67
N GLN A 425 -2.38 8.55 14.59
CA GLN A 425 -2.15 8.53 16.03
C GLN A 425 -3.17 7.63 16.73
N MET A 426 -2.88 7.19 17.96
CA MET A 426 -3.84 6.40 18.75
C MET A 426 -5.14 7.17 18.99
N VAL A 427 -6.28 6.47 18.99
CA VAL A 427 -7.54 7.09 19.43
C VAL A 427 -7.39 7.55 20.88
N PRO A 428 -7.62 8.85 21.20
CA PRO A 428 -7.41 9.35 22.54
C PRO A 428 -8.37 8.68 23.53
N THR A 429 -7.91 8.42 24.76
CA THR A 429 -8.77 7.89 25.84
C THR A 429 -9.91 8.84 26.19
N SER A 430 -9.79 10.13 25.86
CA SER A 430 -10.86 11.13 25.98
C SER A 430 -11.97 10.98 24.93
N TRP A 431 -11.78 10.13 23.92
CA TRP A 431 -12.77 9.81 22.90
C TRP A 431 -13.51 8.50 23.18
N LEU A 432 -13.10 7.74 24.20
CA LEU A 432 -13.68 6.45 24.51
C LEU A 432 -14.64 6.59 25.69
N TRP A 433 -15.89 6.19 25.46
CA TRP A 433 -16.99 6.38 26.41
C TRP A 433 -17.86 5.12 26.51
N SER A 434 -18.55 4.96 27.62
CA SER A 434 -19.54 3.91 27.84
C SER A 434 -20.79 4.53 28.46
N LYS A 435 -21.91 3.85 28.30
CA LYS A 435 -23.18 4.31 28.85
C LYS A 435 -23.06 4.39 30.38
N ALA A 436 -23.50 5.50 30.97
CA ALA A 436 -23.58 5.60 32.42
C ALA A 436 -24.56 4.53 32.99
N PRO A 437 -24.31 4.00 34.20
CA PRO A 437 -25.15 2.98 34.84
C PRO A 437 -26.62 3.37 35.00
#